data_AF-A0A961IXB0-F1
#
_entry.id   AF-A0A961IXB0-F1
#
_cell.length_a   1.000
_cell.length_b   1.000
_cell.length_c   1.000
_cell.angle_alpha   90.00
_cell.angle_beta   90.00
_cell.angle_gamma   90.00
#
_symmetry.space_group_name_H-M   'P 1'
#
loop_
_entity.id
_entity.type
_entity.pdbx_description
1 polymer ?
#
loop_
_entity_poly.entity_id
_entity_poly.type
_entity_poly.pdbx_seq_one_letter_code
_entity_poly.pdbx_strand_id
1 'polypeptide(L)' 'EIDIPGRTINLAVDDATLAARRDAKGALPWLPAEKRTRKVSTALKAYALLASSAARGAVRILPEDQTDDA' A
#
# COMPACT_ATOMS: atom_id res chain seq x y z
N GLU A 1 -11.62 14.94 0.38
CA GLU A 1 -13.08 15.01 0.37
C GLU A 1 -13.63 13.61 0.49
N ILE A 2 -14.64 13.43 1.35
CA ILE A 2 -15.31 12.16 1.56
C ILE A 2 -16.78 12.39 1.21
N ASP A 3 -17.26 11.71 0.17
CA ASP A 3 -18.64 11.75 -0.27
C ASP A 3 -19.27 10.36 -0.08
N ILE A 4 -20.14 10.26 0.92
CA ILE A 4 -20.80 9.00 1.29
C ILE A 4 -21.88 8.63 0.26
N PRO A 5 -22.80 9.53 -0.15
CA PRO A 5 -23.74 9.24 -1.23
C PRO A 5 -23.07 8.86 -2.55
N GLY A 6 -22.04 9.59 -2.97
CA GLY A 6 -21.31 9.33 -4.22
C GLY A 6 -20.30 8.18 -4.14
N ARG A 7 -20.02 7.66 -2.94
CA ARG A 7 -19.01 6.61 -2.67
C ARG A 7 -17.60 6.97 -3.16
N THR A 8 -17.21 8.23 -3.00
CA THR A 8 -15.89 8.69 -3.43
C THR A 8 -15.06 9.19 -2.26
N ILE A 9 -13.75 8.99 -2.39
CA ILE A 9 -12.74 9.63 -1.53
C ILE A 9 -11.76 10.29 -2.48
N ASN A 10 -11.73 11.62 -2.46
CA ASN A 10 -10.84 12.42 -3.30
C ASN A 10 -9.78 13.13 -2.43
N LEU A 11 -8.55 13.21 -2.91
CA LEU A 11 -7.53 14.03 -2.26
C LEU A 11 -7.56 15.41 -2.92
N ALA A 12 -7.87 16.45 -2.14
CA ALA A 12 -8.05 17.82 -2.65
C ALA A 12 -6.70 18.52 -2.94
N VAL A 13 -5.97 18.00 -3.92
CA VAL A 13 -4.76 18.57 -4.52
C VAL A 13 -4.81 18.31 -6.02
N ASP A 14 -4.14 19.12 -6.82
CA ASP A 14 -4.05 18.91 -8.26
C ASP A 14 -3.12 17.72 -8.62
N ASP A 15 -3.30 17.18 -9.82
CA ASP A 15 -2.55 16.04 -10.31
C ASP A 15 -1.06 16.35 -10.49
N ALA A 16 -0.70 17.59 -10.85
CA ALA A 16 0.69 17.98 -11.02
C ALA A 16 1.44 17.96 -9.69
N THR A 17 0.79 18.41 -8.60
CA THR A 17 1.31 18.30 -7.24
C THR A 17 1.52 16.84 -6.84
N LEU A 18 0.59 15.95 -7.20
CA LEU A 18 0.75 14.52 -6.90
C LEU A 18 1.88 13.87 -7.71
N ALA A 19 2.00 14.20 -9.00
CA ALA A 19 3.09 13.75 -9.85
C ALA A 19 4.44 14.21 -9.27
N ALA A 20 4.56 15.51 -8.96
CA ALA A 20 5.77 16.07 -8.36
C ALA A 20 6.15 15.39 -7.04
N ARG A 21 5.17 15.05 -6.17
CA ARG A 21 5.42 14.30 -4.93
C ARG A 21 5.92 12.88 -5.18
N ARG A 22 5.42 12.21 -6.21
CA ARG A 22 5.89 10.86 -6.60
C ARG A 22 7.31 10.92 -7.16
N ASP A 23 7.58 11.89 -8.03
CA ASP A 23 8.91 12.08 -8.63
C ASP A 23 9.96 12.46 -7.58
N ALA A 24 9.64 13.42 -6.70
CA ALA A 24 10.52 13.84 -5.62
C ALA A 24 10.85 12.70 -4.64
N LYS A 25 9.97 11.70 -4.53
CA LYS A 25 10.21 10.53 -3.68
C LYS A 25 11.10 9.48 -4.35
N GLY A 26 11.07 9.41 -5.68
CA GLY A 26 11.80 8.42 -6.48
C GLY A 26 11.25 7.00 -6.35
N ALA A 27 12.01 6.03 -6.86
CA ALA A 27 11.57 4.63 -6.98
C ALA A 27 11.52 3.85 -5.65
N LEU A 28 11.96 4.45 -4.53
CA LEU A 28 12.02 3.75 -3.25
C LEU A 28 10.62 3.58 -2.64
N PRO A 29 10.34 2.43 -1.98
CA PRO A 29 9.08 2.23 -1.28
C PRO A 29 8.85 3.31 -0.22
N TRP A 30 7.59 3.66 0.02
CA TRP A 30 7.19 4.60 1.07
C TRP A 30 7.38 3.97 2.46
N LEU A 31 8.64 3.91 2.90
CA LEU A 31 9.01 3.45 4.22
C LEU A 31 8.74 4.55 5.27
N PRO A 32 8.48 4.19 6.53
CA PRO A 32 8.41 5.16 7.61
C PRO A 32 9.69 6.00 7.68
N ALA A 33 9.57 7.33 7.62
CA ALA A 33 10.71 8.23 7.70
C ALA A 33 11.44 8.15 9.05
N GLU A 34 10.70 7.81 10.11
CA GLU A 34 11.21 7.66 11.47
C GLU A 34 11.12 6.20 11.93
N LYS A 35 12.05 5.82 12.82
CA LYS A 35 12.05 4.49 13.43
C LYS A 35 10.88 4.37 14.40
N ARG A 36 9.90 3.53 14.06
CA ARG A 36 8.77 3.21 14.96
C ARG A 36 9.22 2.29 16.09
N THR A 37 8.89 2.62 17.35
CA THR A 37 9.29 1.90 18.57
C THR A 37 8.55 0.57 18.79
N ARG A 38 7.48 0.30 18.04
CA ARG A 38 6.68 -0.92 18.20
C ARG A 38 7.47 -2.18 17.82
N LYS A 39 7.34 -3.24 18.63
CA LYS A 39 7.90 -4.57 18.33
C LYS A 39 7.03 -5.26 17.28
N VAL A 40 7.61 -5.60 16.12
CA VAL A 40 6.95 -6.39 15.09
C VAL A 40 7.45 -7.84 15.19
N SER A 41 6.54 -8.77 15.47
CA SER A 41 6.88 -10.20 15.62
C SER A 41 7.29 -10.82 14.28
N THR A 42 8.03 -11.92 14.33
CA THR A 42 8.42 -12.68 13.12
C THR A 42 7.20 -13.14 12.33
N ALA A 43 6.15 -13.60 13.02
CA ALA A 43 4.89 -13.99 12.38
C ALA A 43 4.24 -12.83 11.60
N LEU A 44 4.23 -11.61 12.17
CA LEU A 44 3.68 -10.43 11.48
C LEU A 44 4.52 -10.03 10.26
N LYS A 45 5.84 -10.20 10.33
CA LYS A 45 6.72 -9.96 9.16
C LYS A 45 6.42 -10.97 8.04
N ALA A 46 6.28 -12.26 8.38
CA ALA A 46 5.94 -13.30 7.42
C ALA A 46 4.57 -13.07 6.78
N TYR A 47 3.55 -12.69 7.57
CA TYR A 47 2.24 -12.34 7.04
C TYR A 47 2.31 -11.18 6.05
N ALA A 48 3.01 -10.10 6.39
CA ALA A 48 3.12 -8.92 5.53
C ALA A 48 3.81 -9.19 4.17
N LEU A 49 4.66 -10.21 4.09
CA LEU A 49 5.31 -10.61 2.84
C LEU A 49 4.39 -11.37 1.88
N LEU A 50 3.35 -12.04 2.41
CA LEU A 50 2.48 -12.93 1.65
C LEU A 50 1.05 -12.37 1.48
N ALA A 51 0.69 -11.32 2.21
CA ALA A 51 -0.66 -10.77 2.18
C ALA A 51 -0.95 -10.00 0.88
N SER A 52 -2.09 -10.30 0.26
CA SER A 52 -2.59 -9.55 -0.90
C SER A 52 -3.26 -8.23 -0.50
N SER A 53 -3.63 -7.43 -1.50
CA SER A 53 -4.41 -6.21 -1.30
C SER A 53 -5.74 -6.50 -0.60
N ALA A 54 -6.16 -5.60 0.30
CA ALA A 54 -7.45 -5.69 0.96
C ALA A 54 -8.63 -5.64 -0.03
N ALA A 55 -8.47 -4.99 -1.19
CA ALA A 55 -9.47 -5.01 -2.25
C ALA A 55 -9.70 -6.42 -2.85
N ARG A 56 -8.70 -7.31 -2.72
CA ARG A 56 -8.79 -8.74 -3.09
C ARG A 56 -9.04 -9.64 -1.87
N GLY A 57 -9.42 -9.07 -0.72
CA GLY A 57 -9.73 -9.82 0.50
C GLY A 57 -8.55 -10.13 1.42
N ALA A 58 -7.35 -9.58 1.17
CA ALA A 58 -6.15 -9.79 1.99
C ALA A 58 -5.77 -11.27 2.19
N VAL A 59 -6.08 -12.10 1.20
CA VAL A 59 -5.70 -13.52 1.16
C VAL A 59 -4.18 -13.68 1.08
N ARG A 60 -3.69 -14.82 1.58
CA ARG A 60 -2.27 -15.18 1.52
C ARG A 60 -1.94 -15.71 0.12
N ILE A 61 -1.01 -15.05 -0.57
CA ILE A 61 -0.47 -15.47 -1.87
C ILE A 61 0.85 -16.20 -1.62
N LEU A 62 0.96 -17.42 -2.13
CA LEU A 62 2.22 -18.16 -2.11
C LEU A 62 3.00 -17.89 -3.42
N PRO A 63 4.33 -18.02 -3.42
CA PRO A 63 5.15 -17.77 -4.62
C PRO A 63 4.71 -18.56 -5.86
N GLU A 64 4.22 -19.78 -5.67
CA GLU A 64 3.70 -20.67 -6.71
C GLU A 64 2.38 -20.17 -7.34
N ASP A 65 1.61 -19.35 -6.63
CA ASP A 65 0.31 -18.85 -7.09
C ASP A 65 0.44 -17.55 -7.93
N GLN A 66 1.65 -16.97 -8.03
CA GLN A 66 1.85 -15.69 -8.74
C GLN A 66 1.90 -15.81 -10.27
N THR A 67 2.10 -17.02 -10.81
CA THR A 67 2.26 -17.27 -12.25
C THR A 67 0.95 -17.28 -13.05
N ASP A 68 -0.20 -17.33 -12.39
CA ASP A 68 -1.50 -17.53 -13.07
C ASP A 68 -2.29 -16.22 -13.33
N ASP A 69 -1.77 -15.07 -12.88
CA ASP A 69 -2.43 -13.75 -12.92
C ASP A 69 -1.86 -12.79 -14.01
N ALA A 70 -1.06 -13.28 -14.97
CA ALA A 70 -0.42 -12.48 -16.03
C ALA A 70 -1.17 -12.50 -17.37
#